data_AF-A0A133UF52-F1
#
_entry.id   AF-A0A133UF52-F1
#
_cell.length_a   1.000
_cell.length_b   1.000
_cell.length_c   1.000
_cell.angle_alpha   90.00
_cell.angle_beta   90.00
_cell.angle_gamma   90.00
#
_symmetry.space_group_name_H-M   'P 1'
#
loop_
_entity.id
_entity.type
_entity.pdbx_description
1 polymer ?
#
loop_
_entity_poly.entity_id
_entity_poly.type
_entity_poly.pdbx_seq_one_letter_code
_entity_poly.pdbx_strand_id
1 'polypeptide(L)'
;GSEFNEKNNGNIWKDKDVDWENFLFQMDPPERIAERIENVHENFGDRVEYLGPECGLRGAGSRILARKILENTKSGIELFRNR
;
A
#
# COMPACT_ATOMS: atom_id res chain seq x y z
N GLY A 1 -1.64 -8.14 0.05
CA GLY A 1 -2.77 -8.89 0.65
C GLY A 1 -2.51 -10.38 0.68
N SER A 2 -2.57 -11.07 -0.47
CA SER A 2 -2.35 -12.53 -0.56
C SER A 2 -0.97 -12.95 -0.06
N GLU A 3 0.10 -12.29 -0.53
CA GLU A 3 1.48 -12.62 -0.13
C GLU A 3 1.71 -12.56 1.39
N PHE A 4 1.10 -11.60 2.08
CA PHE A 4 1.22 -11.49 3.53
C PHE A 4 0.43 -12.59 4.25
N ASN A 5 -0.77 -12.91 3.76
CA ASN A 5 -1.59 -14.01 4.27
C ASN A 5 -0.88 -15.35 4.14
N GLU A 6 -0.24 -15.60 2.99
CA GLU A 6 0.56 -16.79 2.73
C GLU A 6 1.78 -16.85 3.65
N LYS A 7 2.51 -15.73 3.81
CA LYS A 7 3.70 -15.66 4.68
C LYS A 7 3.39 -15.85 6.16
N ASN A 8 2.22 -15.41 6.62
CA ASN A 8 1.81 -15.48 8.03
C ASN A 8 0.80 -16.60 8.31
N ASN A 9 0.52 -17.46 7.33
CA ASN A 9 -0.41 -18.58 7.41
C ASN A 9 -1.78 -18.18 8.04
N GLY A 10 -2.32 -17.04 7.60
CA GLY A 10 -3.49 -16.41 8.21
C GLY A 10 -4.33 -15.63 7.20
N ASN A 11 -5.40 -14.99 7.68
CA ASN A 11 -6.23 -14.11 6.87
C ASN A 11 -6.36 -12.75 7.54
N ILE A 12 -5.53 -11.80 7.13
CA ILE A 12 -5.53 -10.45 7.69
C ILE A 12 -6.91 -9.78 7.64
N TRP A 13 -7.73 -10.13 6.64
CA TRP A 13 -9.04 -9.53 6.45
C TRP A 13 -10.13 -10.13 7.37
N LYS A 14 -9.86 -11.27 8.02
CA LYS A 14 -10.82 -11.98 8.87
C LYS A 14 -10.37 -12.14 10.32
N ASP A 15 -9.06 -12.16 10.55
CA ASP A 15 -8.49 -12.40 11.87
C ASP A 15 -8.59 -11.14 12.73
N LYS A 16 -9.07 -11.29 13.97
CA LYS A 16 -9.39 -10.17 14.86
C LYS A 16 -8.17 -9.55 15.53
N ASP A 17 -7.06 -10.29 15.59
CA ASP A 17 -5.82 -9.92 16.28
C ASP A 17 -4.70 -9.53 15.31
N VAL A 18 -5.06 -9.07 14.11
CA VAL A 18 -4.11 -8.69 13.07
C VAL A 18 -3.46 -7.37 13.42
N ASP A 19 -2.14 -7.38 13.56
CA ASP A 19 -1.32 -6.17 13.65
C ASP A 19 -1.23 -5.49 12.28
N TRP A 20 -2.26 -4.69 12.00
CA TRP A 20 -2.41 -3.96 10.76
C TRP A 20 -1.34 -2.88 10.57
N GLU A 21 -0.77 -2.33 11.65
CA GLU A 21 0.33 -1.37 11.55
C GLU A 21 1.59 -2.05 11.05
N ASN A 22 1.93 -3.22 11.60
CA ASN A 22 3.03 -4.04 11.11
C ASN A 22 2.80 -4.54 9.68
N PHE A 23 1.56 -4.90 9.33
CA PHE A 23 1.20 -5.21 7.94
C PHE A 23 1.53 -4.05 6.99
N LEU A 24 1.06 -2.84 7.29
CA LEU A 24 1.32 -1.67 6.44
C LEU A 24 2.80 -1.30 6.39
N PHE A 25 3.51 -1.44 7.50
CA PHE A 25 4.96 -1.20 7.56
C PHE A 25 5.72 -2.17 6.64
N GLN A 26 5.32 -3.45 6.60
CA GLN A 26 6.00 -4.45 5.78
C GLN A 26 5.58 -4.43 4.31
N MET A 27 4.29 -4.21 4.02
CA MET A 27 3.76 -4.38 2.68
C MET A 27 3.71 -3.10 1.86
N ASP A 28 3.43 -1.97 2.51
CA ASP A 28 3.21 -0.68 1.86
C ASP A 28 3.94 0.48 2.58
N PRO A 29 5.25 0.37 2.86
CA PRO A 29 6.05 1.54 3.24
C PRO A 29 6.18 2.50 2.04
N PRO A 30 6.34 3.81 2.26
CA PRO A 30 6.43 4.81 1.19
C PRO A 30 7.47 4.48 0.11
N GLU A 31 8.62 3.92 0.49
CA GLU A 31 9.73 3.57 -0.40
C GLU A 31 9.34 2.48 -1.40
N ARG A 32 8.62 1.45 -0.93
CA ARG A 32 8.13 0.35 -1.76
C ARG A 32 6.99 0.81 -2.68
N ILE A 33 6.17 1.75 -2.22
CA ILE A 33 5.17 2.40 -3.07
C ILE A 33 5.86 3.18 -4.19
N ALA A 34 6.89 3.97 -3.88
CA ALA A 34 7.66 4.71 -4.88
C ALA A 34 8.33 3.78 -5.91
N GLU A 35 8.94 2.67 -5.47
CA GLU A 35 9.52 1.65 -6.35
C GLU A 35 8.46 1.02 -7.29
N ARG A 36 7.26 0.72 -6.78
CA ARG A 36 6.16 0.23 -7.64
C ARG A 36 5.73 1.28 -8.67
N ILE A 37 5.64 2.54 -8.28
CA ILE A 37 5.30 3.64 -9.21
C ILE A 37 6.37 3.77 -10.28
N GLU A 38 7.65 3.75 -9.91
CA GLU A 38 8.78 3.81 -10.83
C GLU A 38 8.72 2.66 -11.84
N ASN A 39 8.55 1.42 -11.40
CA ASN A 39 8.40 0.26 -12.28
C ASN A 39 7.24 0.43 -13.28
N VAL A 40 6.08 0.93 -12.84
CA VAL A 40 4.95 1.18 -13.75
C VAL A 40 5.29 2.31 -14.72
N HIS A 41 5.89 3.39 -14.24
CA HIS A 41 6.27 4.53 -15.07
C HIS A 41 7.34 4.16 -16.11
N GLU A 42 8.30 3.28 -15.80
CA GLU A 42 9.27 2.77 -16.78
C GLU A 42 8.60 2.00 -17.92
N ASN A 43 7.52 1.28 -17.63
CA ASN A 43 6.81 0.46 -18.61
C ASN A 43 5.74 1.24 -19.41
N PHE A 44 5.12 2.25 -18.81
CA PHE A 44 3.96 2.94 -19.39
C PHE A 44 4.15 4.45 -19.59
N GLY A 45 5.19 5.03 -18.99
CA GLY A 45 5.53 6.46 -19.03
C GLY A 45 4.35 7.35 -18.66
N ASP A 46 4.15 8.38 -19.48
CA ASP A 46 3.12 9.41 -19.28
C ASP A 46 1.68 8.88 -19.46
N ARG A 47 1.49 7.60 -19.80
CA ARG A 47 0.14 7.00 -19.89
C ARG A 47 -0.47 6.72 -18.51
N VAL A 48 0.31 6.83 -17.44
CA VAL A 48 -0.17 6.68 -16.06
C VAL A 48 -0.87 7.98 -15.63
N GLU A 49 -2.19 8.00 -15.69
CA GLU A 49 -2.99 9.19 -15.36
C GLU A 49 -3.23 9.37 -13.84
N TYR A 50 -3.35 8.27 -13.10
CA TYR A 50 -3.70 8.29 -11.68
C TYR A 50 -2.96 7.21 -10.88
N LEU A 51 -2.62 7.56 -9.64
CA LEU A 51 -2.01 6.69 -8.64
C LEU A 51 -2.79 6.78 -7.33
N GLY A 52 -3.12 5.64 -6.75
CA GLY A 52 -3.87 5.55 -5.50
C GLY A 52 -3.92 4.13 -4.96
N PRO A 53 -4.44 3.93 -3.74
CA PRO A 53 -4.53 2.60 -3.14
C PRO A 53 -5.55 1.72 -3.87
N GLU A 54 -5.22 0.44 -4.05
CA GLU A 54 -6.10 -0.53 -4.70
C GLU A 54 -7.34 -0.88 -3.85
N CYS A 55 -8.45 -1.23 -4.51
CA CYS A 55 -9.70 -1.78 -3.94
C CYS A 55 -10.42 -0.94 -2.85
N GLY A 56 -9.98 0.30 -2.61
CA GLY A 56 -10.58 1.22 -1.66
C GLY A 56 -10.32 0.88 -0.18
N LEU A 57 -10.76 1.75 0.72
CA LEU A 57 -10.42 1.67 2.16
C LEU A 57 -11.36 0.77 2.97
N ARG A 58 -12.32 0.09 2.32
CA ARG A 58 -13.33 -0.74 2.99
C ARG A 58 -12.69 -1.91 3.75
N GLY A 59 -11.58 -2.43 3.25
CA GLY A 59 -10.83 -3.52 3.88
C GLY A 59 -10.02 -3.10 5.10
N ALA A 60 -9.82 -1.79 5.34
CA ALA A 60 -8.91 -1.31 6.37
C ALA A 60 -9.40 -1.58 7.81
N GLY A 61 -10.68 -1.95 7.99
CA GLY A 61 -11.24 -2.32 9.30
C GLY A 61 -11.35 -1.19 10.34
N SER A 62 -10.60 -0.09 10.18
CA SER A 62 -10.61 1.08 11.06
C SER A 62 -10.25 2.38 10.30
N ARG A 63 -10.69 3.52 10.85
CA ARG A 63 -10.35 4.85 10.31
C ARG A 63 -8.87 5.19 10.43
N ILE A 64 -8.22 4.72 11.50
CA ILE A 64 -6.79 4.96 11.75
C ILE A 64 -5.97 4.29 10.65
N LEU A 65 -6.30 3.04 10.33
CA LEU A 65 -5.61 2.31 9.29
C LEU A 65 -5.85 2.89 7.90
N ALA A 66 -7.11 3.25 7.61
CA ALA A 66 -7.46 3.93 6.37
C ALA A 66 -6.65 5.22 6.17
N ARG A 67 -6.51 6.03 7.24
CA ARG A 67 -5.65 7.23 7.22
C ARG A 67 -4.19 6.87 6.94
N LYS A 68 -3.65 5.85 7.61
CA LYS A 68 -2.24 5.45 7.44
C LYS A 68 -1.94 4.99 6.01
N ILE A 69 -2.84 4.24 5.38
CA ILE A 69 -2.74 3.84 3.96
C ILE A 69 -2.65 5.08 3.06
N LEU A 70 -3.52 6.06 3.28
CA LEU A 70 -3.53 7.31 2.51
C LEU A 70 -2.25 8.12 2.72
N GLU A 71 -1.77 8.23 3.97
CA GLU A 71 -0.52 8.91 4.30
C GLU A 71 0.67 8.26 3.60
N ASN A 72 0.83 6.94 3.72
CA ASN A 72 1.93 6.21 3.06
C ASN A 72 1.85 6.33 1.54
N THR A 73 0.64 6.25 0.95
CA THR A 73 0.44 6.40 -0.50
C THR A 73 0.86 7.79 -0.97
N LYS A 74 0.42 8.85 -0.26
CA LYS A 74 0.82 10.22 -0.55
C LYS A 74 2.34 10.36 -0.49
N SER A 75 2.97 9.88 0.59
CA SER A 75 4.42 9.94 0.75
C SER A 75 5.17 9.17 -0.33
N GLY A 76 4.68 8.00 -0.74
CA GLY A 76 5.28 7.24 -1.85
C GLY A 76 5.22 7.96 -3.19
N ILE A 77 4.09 8.62 -3.49
CA ILE A 77 3.95 9.46 -4.69
C ILE A 77 4.89 10.67 -4.64
N GLU A 78 5.00 11.33 -3.48
CA GLU A 78 5.92 12.46 -3.28
C GLU A 78 7.38 12.03 -3.43
N LEU A 79 7.75 10.88 -2.85
CA LEU A 79 9.09 10.30 -3.00
C LEU A 79 9.42 10.03 -4.47
N PHE A 80 8.51 9.43 -5.22
CA PHE A 80 8.69 9.19 -6.65
C PHE A 80 8.89 10.50 -7.44
N ARG A 81 8.08 11.53 -7.17
CA ARG A 81 8.17 12.83 -7.87
C ARG A 81 9.46 13.61 -7.59
N ASN A 82 10.13 13.29 -6.49
CA ASN A 82 11.37 13.95 -6.07
C ASN A 82 12.64 13.17 -6.49
N ARG A 83 12.49 12.05 -7.22
CA ARG A 83 13.61 11.33 -7.87
C ARG A 83 13.92 11.97 -9.22
#